data_AF-A0A6N7YN57-F1
#
_entry.id   AF-A0A6N7YN57-F1
#
_cell.length_a   1.000
_cell.length_b   1.000
_cell.length_c   1.000
_cell.angle_alpha   90.00
_cell.angle_beta   90.00
_cell.angle_gamma   90.00
#
_symmetry.space_group_name_H-M   'P 1'
#
loop_
_entity.id
_entity.type
_entity.pdbx_description
1 polymer ?
#
loop_
_entity_poly.entity_id
_entity_poly.type
_entity_poly.pdbx_seq_one_letter_code
_entity_poly.pdbx_strand_id
1 'polypeptide(L)'
;MLELSGHQVALIDEPLDVRLRGLGEVAAAFDDEDDLGGVLWRARLRDDDGRVWRAAADAPEHLPAGLAPSKPGTGRVPALGSLHPVRLDVHAEAPDGRGAKRTFERRLLADGVRVRRWKEPQLRGTAFLPPPDAPAAEPLLLDARIDASTGELGLLAAFVAPLAAAVLASRGRATLVVTDLDDLAPALERLAGLRAATGAPRVLRTLGAGDVVLLPPGIPVLDEGSAARTARRDRWASIVTPA
;
A
#
# COMPACT_ATOMS: atom_id res chain seq x y z
N MET A 1 7.72 -15.10 29.23
CA MET A 1 6.52 -14.53 28.57
C MET A 1 6.94 -14.04 27.20
N LEU A 2 6.14 -14.27 26.15
CA LEU A 2 6.45 -13.74 24.82
C LEU A 2 5.90 -12.32 24.68
N GLU A 3 6.69 -11.45 24.05
CA GLU A 3 6.34 -10.04 23.85
C GLU A 3 6.55 -9.62 22.40
N LEU A 4 5.54 -9.00 21.80
CA LEU A 4 5.61 -8.41 20.46
C LEU A 4 5.81 -6.89 20.54
N SER A 5 6.81 -6.40 19.82
CA SER A 5 7.15 -4.97 19.73
C SER A 5 7.39 -4.55 18.29
N GLY A 6 7.26 -3.26 18.00
CA GLY A 6 7.39 -2.69 16.66
C GLY A 6 6.73 -1.32 16.60
N HIS A 7 6.82 -0.66 15.44
CA HIS A 7 6.18 0.64 15.21
C HIS A 7 4.65 0.49 15.26
N GLN A 8 4.03 1.03 16.33
CA GLN A 8 2.59 0.94 16.58
C GLN A 8 1.75 1.48 15.40
N VAL A 9 2.23 2.55 14.78
CA VAL A 9 1.59 3.27 13.69
C VAL A 9 2.63 3.48 12.59
N ALA A 10 2.30 3.16 11.35
CA ALA A 10 3.14 3.40 10.17
C ALA A 10 2.28 3.58 8.92
N LEU A 11 2.81 4.12 7.83
CA LEU A 11 2.12 4.06 6.54
C LEU A 11 2.03 2.62 6.01
N ILE A 12 1.02 2.34 5.20
CA ILE A 12 0.76 1.00 4.65
C ILE A 12 1.91 0.49 3.77
N ASP A 13 2.70 1.36 3.17
CA ASP A 13 3.85 0.99 2.34
C ASP A 13 5.14 0.79 3.12
N GLU A 14 5.15 1.11 4.41
CA GLU A 14 6.30 0.84 5.27
C GLU A 14 6.38 -0.65 5.63
N PRO A 15 7.60 -1.22 5.67
CA PRO A 15 7.81 -2.60 6.10
C PRO A 15 7.17 -2.90 7.47
N LEU A 16 6.80 -4.16 7.70
CA LEU A 16 6.38 -4.63 9.01
C LEU A 16 7.59 -5.04 9.85
N ASP A 17 8.27 -4.06 10.44
CA ASP A 17 9.35 -4.30 11.41
C ASP A 17 8.76 -4.61 12.79
N VAL A 18 8.67 -5.91 13.08
CA VAL A 18 8.13 -6.45 14.34
C VAL A 18 9.15 -7.39 14.95
N ARG A 19 9.36 -7.25 16.25
CA ARG A 19 10.31 -8.05 17.03
C ARG A 19 9.58 -8.85 18.08
N LEU A 20 9.94 -10.12 18.19
CA LEU A 20 9.48 -11.03 19.23
C LEU A 20 10.58 -11.17 20.29
N ARG A 21 10.22 -11.01 21.57
CA ARG A 21 11.12 -11.23 22.72
C ARG A 21 10.59 -12.35 23.61
N GLY A 22 11.50 -12.93 24.39
CA GLY A 22 11.17 -13.92 25.42
C GLY A 22 11.14 -15.37 24.94
N LEU A 23 11.77 -15.69 23.81
CA LEU A 23 11.89 -17.06 23.30
C LEU A 23 12.75 -17.95 24.24
N GLY A 24 13.81 -17.40 24.85
CA GLY A 24 14.63 -18.14 25.83
C GLY A 24 15.38 -19.31 25.18
N GLU A 25 15.41 -20.46 25.84
CA GLU A 25 16.07 -21.69 25.35
C GLU A 25 15.52 -22.19 24.00
N VAL A 26 14.31 -21.80 23.62
CA VAL A 26 13.74 -22.11 22.30
C VAL A 26 14.55 -21.46 21.18
N ALA A 27 15.08 -20.24 21.39
CA ALA A 27 15.94 -19.60 20.40
C ALA A 27 17.32 -20.28 20.30
N ALA A 28 17.83 -20.82 21.41
CA ALA A 28 19.12 -21.52 21.46
C ALA A 28 19.10 -22.92 20.79
N ALA A 29 17.91 -23.43 20.44
CA ALA A 29 17.74 -24.67 19.69
C ALA A 29 17.83 -24.47 18.16
N PHE A 30 17.93 -23.22 17.70
CA PHE A 30 18.10 -22.85 16.30
C PHE A 30 19.47 -22.18 16.13
N ASP A 31 20.28 -22.69 15.20
CA ASP A 31 21.68 -22.30 15.02
C ASP A 31 21.87 -20.88 14.43
N ASP A 32 20.79 -20.20 14.06
CA ASP A 32 20.82 -18.90 13.40
C ASP A 32 19.91 -17.90 14.15
N GLU A 33 20.46 -16.78 14.64
CA GLU A 33 19.68 -15.75 15.35
C GLU A 33 18.62 -15.09 14.45
N ASP A 34 18.81 -15.16 13.13
CA ASP A 34 17.87 -14.66 12.12
C ASP A 34 16.83 -15.72 11.70
N ASP A 35 17.04 -17.01 12.04
CA ASP A 35 16.07 -18.08 11.85
C ASP A 35 15.31 -18.32 13.15
N LEU A 36 14.19 -17.59 13.32
CA LEU A 36 13.24 -17.84 14.41
C LEU A 36 12.62 -19.25 14.35
N GLY A 37 13.03 -20.11 13.40
CA GLY A 37 13.20 -21.56 13.53
C GLY A 37 11.93 -22.40 13.69
N GLY A 38 10.78 -21.76 13.75
CA GLY A 38 9.51 -22.41 14.05
C GLY A 38 8.47 -21.50 14.66
N VAL A 39 8.76 -20.20 14.84
CA VAL A 39 7.71 -19.22 15.13
C VAL A 39 6.79 -19.09 13.93
N LEU A 40 5.52 -19.45 14.11
CA LEU A 40 4.49 -19.21 13.12
C LEU A 40 3.91 -17.82 13.32
N TRP A 41 4.08 -16.97 12.30
CA TRP A 41 3.48 -15.65 12.26
C TRP A 41 2.13 -15.70 11.57
N ARG A 42 1.15 -14.99 12.12
CA ARG A 42 -0.19 -14.84 11.53
C ARG A 42 -0.60 -13.39 11.54
N ALA A 43 -1.22 -12.94 10.45
CA ALA A 43 -1.83 -11.63 10.37
C ALA A 43 -3.32 -11.73 10.06
N ARG A 44 -4.08 -10.75 10.54
CA ARG A 44 -5.47 -10.53 10.18
C ARG A 44 -5.73 -9.04 9.96
N LEU A 45 -6.37 -8.74 8.84
CA LEU A 45 -6.89 -7.42 8.50
C LEU A 45 -8.39 -7.51 8.20
N ARG A 46 -9.13 -6.45 8.50
CA ARG A 46 -10.52 -6.29 8.07
C ARG A 46 -10.60 -5.04 7.19
N ASP A 47 -11.23 -5.18 6.03
CA ASP A 47 -11.41 -4.08 5.07
C ASP A 47 -12.73 -3.30 5.30
N ASP A 48 -12.97 -2.26 4.51
CA ASP A 48 -14.13 -1.36 4.64
C ASP A 48 -15.47 -2.09 4.46
N ASP A 49 -15.48 -3.14 3.63
CA ASP A 49 -16.65 -3.98 3.38
C ASP A 49 -16.83 -5.05 4.50
N GLY A 50 -16.00 -5.00 5.54
CA GLY A 50 -16.03 -5.92 6.66
C GLY A 50 -15.45 -7.31 6.36
N ARG A 51 -14.83 -7.50 5.18
CA ARG A 51 -14.21 -8.77 4.77
C ARG A 51 -12.91 -8.96 5.51
N VAL A 52 -12.58 -10.22 5.79
CA VAL A 52 -11.41 -10.58 6.58
C VAL A 52 -10.33 -11.13 5.66
N TRP A 53 -9.13 -10.57 5.78
CA TRP A 53 -7.91 -10.98 5.10
C TRP A 53 -6.96 -11.61 6.11
N ARG A 54 -6.32 -12.72 5.76
CA ARG A 54 -5.43 -13.46 6.66
C ARG A 54 -4.16 -13.89 5.94
N ALA A 55 -3.07 -13.93 6.68
CA ALA A 55 -1.79 -14.47 6.24
C ALA A 55 -1.22 -15.37 7.33
N ALA A 56 -0.42 -16.34 6.91
CA ALA A 56 0.51 -17.04 7.78
C ALA A 56 1.88 -17.06 7.09
N ALA A 57 2.95 -16.87 7.85
CA ALA A 57 4.31 -16.81 7.33
C ALA A 57 5.32 -17.28 8.38
N ASP A 58 6.52 -17.58 7.91
CA ASP A 58 7.73 -17.86 8.68
C ASP A 58 8.38 -16.59 9.24
N ALA A 59 8.17 -15.45 8.60
CA ALA A 59 8.70 -14.15 9.02
C ALA A 59 7.61 -13.06 9.02
N PRO A 60 7.67 -12.08 9.95
CA PRO A 60 6.67 -11.03 10.06
C PRO A 60 6.59 -10.13 8.81
N GLU A 61 7.71 -9.83 8.16
CA GLU A 61 7.80 -9.00 6.96
C GLU A 61 7.05 -9.58 5.76
N HIS A 62 6.83 -10.90 5.73
CA HIS A 62 6.08 -11.58 4.67
C HIS A 62 4.56 -11.48 4.86
N LEU A 63 4.07 -11.13 6.06
CA LEU A 63 2.65 -11.11 6.39
C LEU A 63 1.82 -10.18 5.49
N PRO A 64 2.20 -8.90 5.23
CA PRO A 64 1.36 -8.00 4.43
C PRO A 64 1.15 -8.51 3.00
N ALA A 65 2.19 -9.07 2.38
CA ALA A 65 2.14 -9.62 1.03
C ALA A 65 1.36 -10.94 0.96
N GLY A 66 1.34 -11.72 2.05
CA GLY A 66 0.64 -13.01 2.14
C GLY A 66 -0.84 -12.90 2.52
N LEU A 67 -1.38 -11.71 2.72
CA LEU A 67 -2.79 -11.51 3.09
C LEU A 67 -3.70 -11.95 1.93
N ALA A 68 -4.51 -12.98 2.18
CA ALA A 68 -5.53 -13.49 1.26
C ALA A 68 -6.92 -13.40 1.89
N PRO A 69 -8.00 -13.29 1.10
CA PRO A 69 -9.34 -13.22 1.64
C PRO A 69 -9.72 -14.54 2.31
N SER A 70 -10.37 -14.46 3.47
CA SER A 70 -10.80 -15.65 4.24
C SER A 70 -11.98 -16.38 3.59
N LYS A 71 -12.64 -15.77 2.60
CA LYS A 71 -13.78 -16.34 1.87
C LYS A 71 -13.53 -16.29 0.36
N PRO A 72 -13.90 -17.32 -0.40
CA PRO A 72 -13.89 -17.26 -1.87
C PRO A 72 -14.75 -16.11 -2.40
N GLY A 73 -14.39 -15.53 -3.55
CA GLY A 73 -15.18 -14.49 -4.23
C GLY A 73 -15.11 -13.08 -3.62
N THR A 74 -14.20 -12.83 -2.67
CA THR A 74 -14.06 -11.55 -1.95
C THR A 74 -13.44 -10.42 -2.79
N GLY A 75 -12.89 -10.74 -3.97
CA GLY A 75 -12.18 -9.80 -4.86
C GLY A 75 -10.65 -9.92 -4.75
N ARG A 76 -9.94 -9.23 -5.64
CA ARG A 76 -8.48 -9.33 -5.76
C ARG A 76 -7.70 -8.44 -4.78
N VAL A 77 -8.30 -7.36 -4.30
CA VAL A 77 -7.65 -6.38 -3.40
C VAL A 77 -8.62 -6.04 -2.27
N PRO A 78 -8.15 -5.80 -1.04
CA PRO A 78 -9.01 -5.39 0.06
C PRO A 78 -9.73 -4.07 -0.25
N ALA A 79 -10.99 -3.95 0.18
CA ALA A 79 -11.76 -2.71 0.03
C ALA A 79 -11.25 -1.62 0.98
N LEU A 80 -10.37 -0.73 0.51
CA LEU A 80 -9.70 0.29 1.33
C LEU A 80 -10.00 1.73 0.88
N GLY A 81 -11.10 1.92 0.15
CA GLY A 81 -11.46 3.18 -0.49
C GLY A 81 -11.82 4.30 0.49
N SER A 82 -12.11 3.99 1.76
CA SER A 82 -12.37 4.98 2.81
C SER A 82 -11.11 5.75 3.23
N LEU A 83 -9.93 5.20 2.93
CA LEU A 83 -8.61 5.72 3.32
C LEU A 83 -8.39 5.88 4.83
N HIS A 84 -9.27 5.31 5.65
CA HIS A 84 -9.06 5.25 7.10
C HIS A 84 -7.87 4.33 7.44
N PRO A 85 -7.19 4.56 8.56
CA PRO A 85 -6.17 3.62 9.03
C PRO A 85 -6.75 2.22 9.23
N VAL A 86 -6.03 1.20 8.76
CA VAL A 86 -6.42 -0.20 8.93
C VAL A 86 -5.72 -0.81 10.13
N ARG A 87 -6.41 -1.72 10.81
CA ARG A 87 -5.86 -2.47 11.95
C ARG A 87 -5.33 -3.82 11.46
N LEU A 88 -4.04 -4.04 11.65
CA LEU A 88 -3.37 -5.30 11.37
C LEU A 88 -3.11 -6.03 12.70
N ASP A 89 -3.92 -7.05 12.97
CA ASP A 89 -3.72 -7.94 14.12
C ASP A 89 -2.62 -8.95 13.77
N VAL A 90 -1.50 -8.91 14.50
CA VAL A 90 -0.37 -9.83 14.34
C VAL A 90 -0.28 -10.76 15.54
N HIS A 91 -0.12 -12.05 15.29
CA HIS A 91 0.09 -13.08 16.28
C HIS A 91 1.35 -13.87 15.93
N ALA A 92 2.22 -14.06 16.92
CA ALA A 92 3.38 -14.93 16.83
C ALA A 92 3.18 -16.11 17.77
N GLU A 93 3.38 -17.32 17.29
CA GLU A 93 3.19 -18.58 18.03
C GLU A 93 4.49 -19.38 17.96
N ALA A 94 5.11 -19.63 19.11
CA ALA A 94 6.32 -20.43 19.21
C ALA A 94 6.00 -21.94 19.15
N PRO A 95 6.97 -22.81 18.80
CA PRO A 95 6.77 -24.26 18.73
C PRO A 95 6.28 -24.90 20.04
N ASP A 96 6.59 -24.29 21.18
CA ASP A 96 6.16 -24.74 22.51
C ASP A 96 4.73 -24.28 22.88
N GLY A 97 4.00 -23.67 21.94
CA GLY A 97 2.61 -23.23 22.08
C GLY A 97 2.45 -21.88 22.78
N ARG A 98 3.53 -21.23 23.23
CA ARG A 98 3.44 -19.85 23.73
C ARG A 98 3.14 -18.91 22.57
N GLY A 99 2.30 -17.91 22.82
CA GLY A 99 1.94 -16.91 21.83
C GLY A 99 2.01 -15.48 22.35
N ALA A 100 2.19 -14.54 21.44
CA ALA A 100 2.04 -13.11 21.69
C ALA A 100 1.21 -12.49 20.58
N LYS A 101 0.35 -11.52 20.93
CA LYS A 101 -0.51 -10.80 19.99
C LYS A 101 -0.34 -9.30 20.17
N ARG A 102 -0.29 -8.57 19.05
CA ARG A 102 -0.35 -7.11 19.02
C ARG A 102 -1.11 -6.61 17.80
N THR A 103 -1.79 -5.48 17.94
CA THR A 103 -2.43 -4.79 16.82
C THR A 103 -1.58 -3.60 16.41
N PHE A 104 -1.31 -3.49 15.12
CA PHE A 104 -0.60 -2.38 14.50
C PHE A 104 -1.57 -1.57 13.63
N GLU A 105 -1.44 -0.25 13.64
CA GLU A 105 -2.18 0.64 12.75
C GLU A 105 -1.37 0.89 11.48
N ARG A 106 -1.99 0.67 10.31
CA ARG A 106 -1.40 1.00 9.02
C ARG A 106 -2.20 2.10 8.35
N ARG A 107 -1.60 3.26 8.18
CA ARG A 107 -2.25 4.44 7.59
C ARG A 107 -2.18 4.36 6.07
N LEU A 108 -3.33 4.61 5.42
CA LEU A 108 -3.41 4.78 3.97
C LEU A 108 -3.12 6.23 3.55
N LEU A 109 -3.21 7.14 4.51
CA LEU A 109 -3.09 8.58 4.34
C LEU A 109 -2.39 9.17 5.58
N ALA A 110 -1.30 9.90 5.39
CA ALA A 110 -0.63 10.62 6.48
C ALA A 110 -1.41 11.85 6.93
N ASP A 111 -1.12 12.29 8.14
CA ASP A 111 -1.71 13.51 8.70
C ASP A 111 -1.37 14.72 7.84
N GLY A 112 -2.34 15.61 7.61
CA GLY A 112 -2.16 16.83 6.82
C GLY A 112 -2.28 16.65 5.30
N VAL A 113 -2.34 15.43 4.77
CA VAL A 113 -2.66 15.20 3.35
C VAL A 113 -4.10 15.63 3.08
N ARG A 114 -4.31 16.40 2.01
CA ARG A 114 -5.62 16.92 1.64
C ARG A 114 -6.13 16.23 0.37
N VAL A 115 -7.29 15.59 0.47
CA VAL A 115 -7.99 15.02 -0.69
C VAL A 115 -9.02 16.02 -1.20
N ARG A 116 -9.01 16.30 -2.51
CA ARG A 116 -9.90 17.27 -3.16
C ARG A 116 -10.39 16.72 -4.50
N ARG A 117 -11.70 16.82 -4.74
CA ARG A 117 -12.25 16.57 -6.08
C ARG A 117 -12.12 17.84 -6.91
N TRP A 118 -11.50 17.73 -8.08
CA TRP A 118 -11.48 18.80 -9.08
C TRP A 118 -12.55 18.49 -10.13
N LYS A 119 -13.41 19.48 -10.36
CA LYS A 119 -14.60 19.39 -11.22
C LYS A 119 -14.73 20.66 -12.06
N GLU A 120 -13.71 20.92 -12.85
CA GLU A 120 -13.70 22.02 -13.80
C GLU A 120 -14.21 21.47 -15.16
N PRO A 121 -14.71 22.31 -16.09
CA PRO A 121 -15.30 21.84 -17.34
C PRO A 121 -14.41 20.88 -18.15
N GLN A 122 -13.08 21.08 -18.09
CA GLN A 122 -12.08 20.29 -18.81
C GLN A 122 -11.24 19.39 -17.89
N LEU A 123 -11.58 19.31 -16.60
CA LEU A 123 -10.80 18.57 -15.60
C LEU A 123 -11.71 17.91 -14.57
N ARG A 124 -11.69 16.57 -14.56
CA ARG A 124 -12.36 15.72 -13.59
C ARG A 124 -11.34 14.76 -12.99
N GLY A 125 -11.10 14.88 -11.70
CA GLY A 125 -10.16 14.02 -11.01
C GLY A 125 -10.18 14.21 -9.50
N THR A 126 -9.42 13.38 -8.81
CA THR A 126 -9.21 13.50 -7.37
C THR A 126 -7.75 13.80 -7.10
N ALA A 127 -7.50 15.00 -6.57
CA ALA A 127 -6.18 15.44 -6.16
C ALA A 127 -5.88 15.05 -4.71
N PHE A 128 -4.69 14.52 -4.48
CA PHE A 128 -4.12 14.26 -3.16
C PHE A 128 -2.92 15.19 -3.00
N LEU A 129 -3.09 16.17 -2.13
CA LEU A 129 -2.09 17.22 -1.92
C LEU A 129 -1.30 16.89 -0.66
N PRO A 130 0.04 16.92 -0.70
CA PRO A 130 0.87 16.62 0.45
C PRO A 130 0.61 17.63 1.59
N PRO A 131 1.11 17.34 2.81
CA PRO A 131 1.08 18.30 3.91
C PRO A 131 1.68 19.64 3.48
N PRO A 132 1.15 20.79 3.97
CA PRO A 132 1.60 22.11 3.53
C PRO A 132 3.10 22.37 3.67
N ASP A 133 3.75 21.74 4.66
CA ASP A 133 5.17 21.90 4.97
C ASP A 133 6.05 20.84 4.30
N ALA A 134 5.47 19.96 3.47
CA ALA A 134 6.25 19.01 2.70
C ALA A 134 7.13 19.75 1.67
N PRO A 135 8.40 19.32 1.47
CA PRO A 135 9.23 19.84 0.39
C PRO A 135 8.52 19.73 -0.95
N ALA A 136 8.65 20.76 -1.79
CA ALA A 136 8.11 20.70 -3.14
C ALA A 136 8.80 19.57 -3.92
N ALA A 137 8.00 18.82 -4.68
CA ALA A 137 8.45 17.64 -5.42
C ALA A 137 7.79 17.56 -6.79
N GLU A 138 8.33 16.73 -7.68
CA GLU A 138 7.72 16.46 -8.98
C GLU A 138 6.29 15.91 -8.80
N PRO A 139 5.25 16.61 -9.30
CA PRO A 139 3.88 16.15 -9.16
C PRO A 139 3.58 14.99 -10.10
N LEU A 140 2.66 14.11 -9.70
CA LEU A 140 2.33 12.90 -10.44
C LEU A 140 0.88 12.91 -10.92
N LEU A 141 0.67 12.62 -12.19
CA LEU A 141 -0.65 12.29 -12.72
C LEU A 141 -0.77 10.77 -12.79
N LEU A 142 -1.70 10.19 -12.03
CA LEU A 142 -2.04 8.77 -12.11
C LEU A 142 -3.15 8.60 -13.15
N ASP A 143 -2.76 8.14 -14.33
CA ASP A 143 -3.67 7.82 -15.42
C ASP A 143 -4.26 6.44 -15.17
N ALA A 144 -5.51 6.44 -14.72
CA ALA A 144 -6.30 5.26 -14.40
C ALA A 144 -7.56 5.20 -15.27
N ARG A 145 -7.47 5.77 -16.49
CA ARG A 145 -8.55 5.68 -17.47
C ARG A 145 -8.75 4.24 -17.89
N ILE A 146 -10.00 3.84 -17.95
CA ILE A 146 -10.41 2.51 -18.39
C ILE A 146 -10.55 2.57 -19.90
N ASP A 147 -9.76 1.77 -20.62
CA ASP A 147 -9.95 1.56 -22.05
C ASP A 147 -10.53 0.18 -22.33
N ALA A 148 -11.14 -0.01 -23.51
CA ALA A 148 -11.76 -1.27 -23.88
C ALA A 148 -10.77 -2.45 -23.96
N SER A 149 -9.47 -2.17 -24.08
CA SER A 149 -8.42 -3.20 -24.19
C SER A 149 -7.93 -3.74 -22.83
N THR A 150 -8.16 -2.98 -21.75
CA THR A 150 -7.69 -3.33 -20.39
C THR A 150 -8.70 -4.16 -19.58
N GLY A 151 -9.96 -4.21 -19.98
CA GLY A 151 -10.99 -5.06 -19.36
C GLY A 151 -11.06 -4.94 -17.82
N GLU A 152 -11.08 -6.08 -17.12
CA GLU A 152 -11.12 -6.13 -15.64
C GLU A 152 -9.88 -5.53 -14.97
N LEU A 153 -8.71 -5.57 -15.62
CA LEU A 153 -7.49 -4.97 -15.09
C LEU A 153 -7.56 -3.43 -15.11
N GLY A 154 -8.24 -2.85 -16.09
CA GLY A 154 -8.52 -1.42 -16.14
C GLY A 154 -9.41 -0.98 -14.96
N LEU A 155 -10.45 -1.76 -14.66
CA LEU A 155 -11.31 -1.53 -13.48
C LEU A 155 -10.52 -1.64 -12.18
N LEU A 156 -9.65 -2.65 -12.05
CA LEU A 156 -8.77 -2.80 -10.90
C LEU A 156 -7.82 -1.61 -10.77
N ALA A 157 -7.21 -1.16 -11.87
CA ALA A 157 -6.32 -0.01 -11.89
C ALA A 157 -7.05 1.28 -11.43
N ALA A 158 -8.26 1.54 -11.94
CA ALA A 158 -9.11 2.64 -11.48
C ALA A 158 -9.46 2.55 -9.99
N PHE A 159 -9.72 1.33 -9.50
CA PHE A 159 -10.01 1.06 -8.10
C PHE A 159 -8.81 1.33 -7.18
N VAL A 160 -7.59 0.96 -7.59
CA VAL A 160 -6.39 1.12 -6.74
C VAL A 160 -5.69 2.46 -6.86
N ALA A 161 -5.94 3.23 -7.93
CA ALA A 161 -5.28 4.52 -8.16
C ALA A 161 -5.42 5.50 -6.96
N PRO A 162 -6.60 5.64 -6.32
CA PRO A 162 -6.73 6.45 -5.11
C PRO A 162 -5.84 5.99 -3.94
N LEU A 163 -5.64 4.69 -3.78
CA LEU A 163 -4.78 4.12 -2.73
C LEU A 163 -3.31 4.49 -2.99
N ALA A 164 -2.85 4.33 -4.23
CA ALA A 164 -1.52 4.74 -4.63
C ALA A 164 -1.30 6.25 -4.45
N ALA A 165 -2.25 7.07 -4.91
CA ALA A 165 -2.22 8.52 -4.80
C ALA A 165 -2.15 9.00 -3.35
N ALA A 166 -2.93 8.39 -2.45
CA ALA A 166 -2.94 8.69 -1.03
C ALA A 166 -1.58 8.47 -0.37
N VAL A 167 -0.94 7.33 -0.64
CA VAL A 167 0.37 7.02 -0.07
C VAL A 167 1.46 7.89 -0.70
N LEU A 168 1.43 8.14 -2.02
CA LEU A 168 2.39 9.03 -2.68
C LEU A 168 2.30 10.48 -2.17
N ALA A 169 1.10 10.99 -1.90
CA ALA A 169 0.90 12.28 -1.27
C ALA A 169 1.38 12.31 0.19
N SER A 170 1.23 11.19 0.90
CA SER A 170 1.82 11.00 2.23
C SER A 170 3.35 11.02 2.21
N ARG A 171 3.96 10.67 1.07
CA ARG A 171 5.40 10.78 0.79
C ARG A 171 5.81 12.15 0.21
N GLY A 172 4.95 13.16 0.27
CA GLY A 172 5.27 14.53 -0.12
C GLY A 172 5.01 14.89 -1.58
N ARG A 173 4.46 13.98 -2.40
CA ARG A 173 4.21 14.25 -3.83
C ARG A 173 2.76 14.61 -4.09
N ALA A 174 2.51 15.78 -4.69
CA ALA A 174 1.17 16.10 -5.17
C ALA A 174 0.76 15.11 -6.27
N THR A 175 -0.39 14.45 -6.11
CA THR A 175 -0.90 13.50 -7.09
C THR A 175 -2.31 13.85 -7.56
N LEU A 176 -2.62 13.54 -8.82
CA LEU A 176 -3.96 13.65 -9.38
C LEU A 176 -4.34 12.33 -10.03
N VAL A 177 -5.45 11.75 -9.57
CA VAL A 177 -6.05 10.56 -10.19
C VAL A 177 -7.07 10.99 -11.23
N VAL A 178 -6.95 10.47 -12.44
CA VAL A 178 -7.89 10.67 -13.54
C VAL A 178 -8.40 9.32 -14.04
N THR A 179 -9.71 9.17 -14.16
CA THR A 179 -10.37 7.92 -14.58
C THR A 179 -11.18 8.06 -15.87
N ASP A 180 -11.53 9.30 -16.23
CA ASP A 180 -12.44 9.60 -17.34
C ASP A 180 -12.11 11.01 -17.87
N LEU A 181 -11.08 11.08 -18.70
CA LEU A 181 -10.60 12.31 -19.36
C LEU A 181 -10.05 11.98 -20.75
N ASP A 182 -10.56 12.66 -21.77
CA ASP A 182 -10.08 12.49 -23.15
C ASP A 182 -8.69 13.11 -23.33
N ASP A 183 -8.50 14.32 -22.79
CA ASP A 183 -7.26 15.07 -22.83
C ASP A 183 -6.66 15.25 -21.42
N LEU A 184 -5.37 14.96 -21.28
CA LEU A 184 -4.63 15.12 -20.03
C LEU A 184 -4.00 16.51 -19.89
N ALA A 185 -3.94 17.33 -20.95
CA ALA A 185 -3.27 18.62 -20.91
C ALA A 185 -3.81 19.56 -19.81
N PRO A 186 -5.14 19.73 -19.60
CA PRO A 186 -5.65 20.56 -18.51
C PRO A 186 -5.26 20.04 -17.12
N ALA A 187 -5.21 18.71 -16.97
CA ALA A 187 -4.80 18.07 -15.72
C ALA A 187 -3.31 18.31 -15.41
N LEU A 188 -2.46 18.22 -16.44
CA LEU A 188 -1.04 18.48 -16.36
C LEU A 188 -0.75 19.95 -16.05
N GLU A 189 -1.40 20.89 -16.76
CA GLU A 189 -1.27 22.32 -16.49
C GLU A 189 -1.66 22.65 -15.05
N ARG A 190 -2.79 22.09 -14.58
CA ARG A 190 -3.27 22.30 -13.21
C ARG A 190 -2.29 21.79 -12.16
N LEU A 191 -1.70 20.61 -12.38
CA LEU A 191 -0.67 20.05 -11.49
C LEU A 191 0.61 20.88 -11.48
N ALA A 192 1.06 21.35 -12.65
CA ALA A 192 2.27 22.16 -12.79
C ALA A 192 2.14 23.51 -12.05
N GLY A 193 0.92 24.06 -11.99
CA GLY A 193 0.63 25.30 -11.28
C GLY A 193 0.54 25.18 -9.75
N LEU A 194 0.71 23.99 -9.16
CA LEU A 194 0.68 23.84 -7.72
C LEU A 194 1.95 24.40 -7.07
N ARG A 195 1.79 25.13 -5.96
CA ARG A 195 2.92 25.62 -5.17
C ARG A 195 3.84 24.50 -4.66
N ALA A 196 3.28 23.31 -4.45
CA ALA A 196 4.02 22.13 -3.99
C ALA A 196 4.73 21.37 -5.13
N ALA A 197 4.62 21.83 -6.38
CA ALA A 197 5.24 21.20 -7.53
C ALA A 197 6.65 21.73 -7.80
N THR A 198 7.57 20.83 -8.17
CA THR A 198 8.85 21.17 -8.80
C THR A 198 8.91 20.55 -10.18
N GLY A 199 9.15 21.35 -11.22
CA GLY A 199 9.27 20.85 -12.59
C GLY A 199 7.94 20.46 -13.23
N ALA A 200 8.02 19.73 -14.35
CA ALA A 200 6.84 19.28 -15.10
C ALA A 200 6.22 18.03 -14.44
N PRO A 201 4.88 17.87 -14.46
CA PRO A 201 4.27 16.67 -13.92
C PRO A 201 4.63 15.42 -14.72
N ARG A 202 4.90 14.33 -13.99
CA ARG A 202 5.13 13.01 -14.58
C ARG A 202 3.83 12.23 -14.66
N VAL A 203 3.54 11.67 -15.82
CA VAL A 203 2.40 10.76 -16.02
C VAL A 203 2.81 9.34 -15.67
N LEU A 204 2.04 8.70 -14.80
CA LEU A 204 2.18 7.30 -14.44
C LEU A 204 0.90 6.56 -14.84
N ARG A 205 1.02 5.58 -15.74
CA ARG A 205 -0.07 4.64 -16.01
C ARG A 205 -0.28 3.74 -14.81
N THR A 206 -1.51 3.64 -14.33
CA THR A 206 -1.80 2.84 -13.13
C THR A 206 -1.67 1.34 -13.43
N LEU A 207 -1.92 0.92 -14.66
CA LEU A 207 -1.56 -0.41 -15.18
C LEU A 207 -0.20 -0.30 -15.92
N GLY A 208 0.80 -1.05 -15.46
CA GLY A 208 2.15 -1.07 -16.04
C GLY A 208 2.39 -2.25 -17.00
N ALA A 209 3.63 -2.39 -17.47
CA ALA A 209 4.04 -3.56 -18.25
C ALA A 209 3.86 -4.86 -17.46
N GLY A 210 3.40 -5.92 -18.14
CA GLY A 210 3.13 -7.22 -17.50
C GLY A 210 1.95 -7.19 -16.53
N ASP A 211 0.95 -6.34 -16.77
CA ASP A 211 -0.28 -6.23 -15.99
C ASP A 211 -0.09 -5.85 -14.52
N VAL A 212 1.04 -5.24 -14.18
CA VAL A 212 1.36 -4.81 -12.82
C VAL A 212 0.63 -3.52 -12.48
N VAL A 213 -0.28 -3.59 -11.51
CA VAL A 213 -0.96 -2.41 -10.97
C VAL A 213 -0.03 -1.58 -10.07
N LEU A 214 -0.10 -0.26 -10.19
CA LEU A 214 0.57 0.66 -9.29
C LEU A 214 -0.18 0.69 -7.95
N LEU A 215 0.31 -0.12 -7.00
CA LEU A 215 -0.28 -0.26 -5.67
C LEU A 215 0.84 -0.40 -4.63
N PRO A 216 0.73 0.27 -3.47
CA PRO A 216 1.74 0.18 -2.41
C PRO A 216 1.98 -1.26 -1.92
N PRO A 217 3.23 -1.65 -1.59
CA PRO A 217 3.61 -3.04 -1.33
C PRO A 217 2.91 -3.68 -0.12
N GLY A 218 2.48 -2.91 0.88
CA GLY A 218 1.73 -3.46 2.02
C GLY A 218 0.23 -3.68 1.77
N ILE A 219 -0.25 -3.43 0.55
CA ILE A 219 -1.59 -3.83 0.12
C ILE A 219 -1.47 -5.12 -0.71
N PRO A 220 -2.11 -6.22 -0.30
CA PRO A 220 -2.04 -7.49 -1.00
C PRO A 220 -2.84 -7.45 -2.31
N VAL A 221 -2.39 -8.26 -3.27
CA VAL A 221 -3.12 -8.56 -4.50
C VAL A 221 -3.24 -10.08 -4.62
N LEU A 222 -4.48 -10.57 -4.69
CA LEU A 222 -4.77 -12.00 -4.84
C LEU A 222 -4.18 -12.53 -6.14
N ASP A 223 -3.62 -13.73 -6.05
CA ASP A 223 -2.96 -14.46 -7.14
C ASP A 223 -1.79 -13.70 -7.78
N GLU A 224 -1.21 -12.72 -7.07
CA GLU A 224 0.01 -12.06 -7.48
C GLU A 224 1.22 -12.98 -7.24
N GLY A 225 1.77 -13.50 -8.33
CA GLY A 225 3.00 -14.30 -8.31
C GLY A 225 4.20 -13.52 -7.77
N SER A 226 5.20 -14.22 -7.24
CA SER A 226 6.40 -13.63 -6.62
C SER A 226 7.13 -12.64 -7.53
N ALA A 227 7.24 -12.94 -8.83
CA ALA A 227 7.87 -12.05 -9.81
C ALA A 227 7.09 -10.74 -10.01
N ALA A 228 5.76 -10.81 -10.15
CA ALA A 228 4.91 -9.63 -10.31
C ALA A 228 4.95 -8.76 -9.04
N ARG A 229 4.94 -9.38 -7.86
CA ARG A 229 5.09 -8.70 -6.57
C ARG A 229 6.42 -7.96 -6.45
N THR A 230 7.51 -8.61 -6.86
CA THR A 230 8.84 -7.99 -6.87
C THR A 230 8.87 -6.80 -7.82
N ALA A 231 8.38 -6.97 -9.05
CA ALA A 231 8.28 -5.88 -10.02
C ALA A 231 7.41 -4.71 -9.52
N ARG A 232 6.30 -4.99 -8.83
CA ARG A 232 5.45 -3.97 -8.21
C ARG A 232 6.20 -3.20 -7.12
N ARG A 233 6.89 -3.89 -6.23
CA ARG A 233 7.69 -3.28 -5.15
C ARG A 233 8.79 -2.38 -5.72
N ASP A 234 9.55 -2.88 -6.70
CA ASP A 234 10.67 -2.15 -7.28
C ASP A 234 10.17 -0.91 -8.06
N ARG A 235 9.06 -1.07 -8.79
CA ARG A 235 8.35 0.06 -9.42
C ARG A 235 7.92 1.10 -8.38
N TRP A 236 7.31 0.68 -7.27
CA TRP A 236 6.90 1.57 -6.19
C TRP A 236 8.09 2.33 -5.59
N ALA A 237 9.18 1.62 -5.28
CA ALA A 237 10.39 2.22 -4.71
C ALA A 237 11.01 3.28 -5.63
N SER A 238 11.00 3.04 -6.96
CA SER A 238 11.49 4.00 -7.96
C SER A 238 10.65 5.29 -8.08
N ILE A 239 9.40 5.27 -7.59
CA ILE A 239 8.50 6.43 -7.59
C ILE A 239 8.62 7.19 -6.27
N VAL A 240 8.65 6.46 -5.14
CA VAL A 240 8.73 7.07 -3.81
C VAL A 240 10.07 7.76 -3.58
N THR A 241 11.18 7.14 -4.01
CA THR A 241 12.52 7.71 -3.86
C THR A 241 12.75 8.74 -4.98
N PRO A 242 12.96 10.04 -4.67
CA PRO A 242 13.37 11.00 -5.69
C PRO A 242 14.76 10.61 -6.24
N ALA A 243 14.93 10.75 -7.55
CA ALA A 243 16.23 10.62 -8.22
C ALA A 243 17.12 11.82 -7.89
#